data_AF-S7V6U9-F1
#
_entry.id   AF-S7V6U9-F1
#
_cell.length_a   1.000
_cell.length_b   1.000
_cell.length_c   1.000
_cell.angle_alpha   90.00
_cell.angle_beta   90.00
_cell.angle_gamma   90.00
#
_symmetry.space_group_name_H-M   'P 1'
#
loop_
_entity.id
_entity.type
_entity.pdbx_description
1 polymer ?
#
loop_
_entity_poly.entity_id
_entity_poly.type
_entity_poly.pdbx_seq_one_letter_code
_entity_poly.pdbx_strand_id
1 'polypeptide(L)'
;MRFYELLNFQHVMLYLFPALIFILVFGLFLGFTHFRGKDSERRKTAIIERFPGGIEGRDAPFPLAMTLTIAGTLIWGFLYIWFTGILGVKI
;
A
#
# COMPACT_ATOMS: atom_id res chain seq x y z
N MET A 1 8.62 5.13 38.35
CA MET A 1 8.61 3.65 38.29
C MET A 1 8.12 3.24 36.90
N ARG A 2 8.83 2.34 36.21
CA ARG A 2 8.48 1.93 34.83
C ARG A 2 7.40 0.84 34.90
N PHE A 3 6.25 1.05 34.27
CA PHE A 3 5.20 0.03 34.16
C PHE A 3 5.61 -1.01 33.11
N TYR A 4 6.30 -2.07 33.54
CA TYR A 4 6.86 -3.07 32.65
C TYR A 4 5.80 -3.87 31.87
N GLU A 5 4.63 -4.12 32.45
CA GLU A 5 3.54 -4.82 31.77
C GLU A 5 2.97 -4.01 30.61
N LEU A 6 2.72 -2.71 30.84
CA LEU A 6 2.25 -1.80 29.79
C LEU A 6 3.29 -1.62 28.69
N LEU A 7 4.58 -1.53 29.07
CA LEU A 7 5.67 -1.39 28.11
C LEU A 7 5.81 -2.65 27.24
N ASN A 8 5.74 -3.83 27.85
CA ASN A 8 5.81 -5.10 27.13
C ASN A 8 4.61 -5.26 26.18
N PHE A 9 3.40 -4.90 26.63
CA PHE A 9 2.22 -4.89 25.78
C PHE A 9 2.38 -3.94 24.59
N GLN A 10 2.89 -2.71 24.82
CA GLN A 10 3.19 -1.78 23.73
C GLN A 10 4.18 -2.37 22.73
N HIS A 11 5.25 -3.04 23.17
CA HIS A 11 6.25 -3.62 22.28
C HIS A 11 5.67 -4.76 21.45
N VAL A 12 4.93 -5.67 22.08
CA VAL A 12 4.25 -6.78 21.37
C VAL A 12 3.29 -6.24 20.32
N MET A 13 2.47 -5.23 20.66
CA MET A 13 1.57 -4.60 19.71
C MET A 13 2.32 -3.87 18.58
N LEU A 14 3.42 -3.18 18.91
CA LEU A 14 4.25 -2.46 17.93
C LEU A 14 4.89 -3.40 16.90
N TYR A 15 5.17 -4.66 17.26
CA TYR A 15 5.66 -5.66 16.30
C TYR A 15 4.52 -6.38 15.58
N LEU A 16 3.46 -6.74 16.31
CA LEU A 16 2.37 -7.56 15.78
C LEU A 16 1.58 -6.83 14.69
N PHE A 17 1.19 -5.58 14.91
CA PHE A 17 0.36 -4.85 13.95
C PHE A 17 1.06 -4.61 12.61
N PRO A 18 2.30 -4.08 12.56
CA PRO A 18 3.03 -3.94 11.30
C PRO A 18 3.27 -5.28 10.61
N ALA A 19 3.56 -6.35 11.35
CA ALA A 19 3.75 -7.68 10.78
C ALA A 19 2.47 -8.21 10.12
N LEU A 20 1.31 -8.06 10.78
CA LEU A 20 0.02 -8.48 10.22
C LEU A 20 -0.35 -7.67 8.97
N ILE A 21 -0.15 -6.35 9.00
CA ILE A 21 -0.35 -5.48 7.83
C ILE A 21 0.56 -5.91 6.68
N PHE A 22 1.84 -6.17 6.97
CA PHE A 22 2.78 -6.66 5.97
C PHE A 22 2.34 -7.97 5.36
N ILE A 23 1.94 -8.97 6.17
CA ILE A 23 1.48 -10.27 5.65
C ILE A 23 0.26 -10.10 4.75
N LEU A 24 -0.69 -9.25 5.13
CA LEU A 24 -1.92 -9.02 4.37
C LEU A 24 -1.60 -8.33 3.03
N VAL A 25 -0.77 -7.29 3.05
CA VAL A 25 -0.31 -6.61 1.84
C VAL A 25 0.51 -7.55 0.97
N PHE A 26 1.48 -8.27 1.53
CA PHE A 26 2.33 -9.23 0.81
C PHE A 26 1.52 -10.39 0.20
N GLY A 27 0.52 -10.91 0.91
CA GLY A 27 -0.40 -11.92 0.39
C GLY A 27 -1.24 -11.40 -0.77
N LEU A 28 -1.76 -10.16 -0.68
CA LEU A 28 -2.44 -9.49 -1.79
C LEU A 28 -1.51 -9.30 -3.00
N PHE A 29 -0.24 -8.95 -2.78
CA PHE A 29 0.77 -8.83 -3.82
C PHE A 29 1.01 -10.16 -4.56
N LEU A 30 1.12 -11.27 -3.83
CA LEU A 30 1.35 -12.59 -4.44
C LEU A 30 0.10 -13.11 -5.18
N GLY A 31 -1.10 -12.84 -4.65
CA GLY A 31 -2.35 -13.33 -5.23
C GLY A 31 -2.85 -12.52 -6.43
N PHE A 32 -2.53 -11.21 -6.50
CA PHE A 32 -3.11 -10.31 -7.48
C PHE A 32 -2.10 -9.30 -8.03
N THR A 33 -1.74 -9.42 -9.32
CA THR A 33 -0.85 -8.47 -10.00
C THR A 33 -1.51 -7.12 -10.29
N HIS A 34 -2.83 -7.11 -10.55
CA HIS A 34 -3.66 -5.93 -10.80
C HIS A 34 -5.14 -6.30 -10.58
N PHE A 35 -6.02 -5.30 -10.53
CA PHE A 35 -7.46 -5.55 -10.53
C PHE A 35 -7.90 -6.22 -11.85
N ARG A 36 -8.51 -7.40 -11.76
CA ARG A 36 -9.02 -8.14 -12.93
C ARG A 36 -10.37 -7.56 -13.36
N GLY A 37 -10.36 -6.74 -14.42
CA GLY A 37 -11.55 -6.27 -15.13
C GLY A 37 -11.76 -7.01 -16.46
N LYS A 38 -12.96 -6.94 -17.05
CA LYS A 38 -13.32 -7.62 -18.31
C LYS A 38 -12.33 -7.38 -19.46
N ASP A 39 -11.74 -6.19 -19.56
CA ASP A 39 -10.78 -5.83 -20.60
C ASP A 39 -9.30 -5.83 -20.14
N SER A 40 -9.02 -6.20 -18.89
CA SER A 40 -7.67 -6.08 -18.31
C SER A 40 -6.63 -6.96 -19.01
N GLU A 41 -7.01 -8.17 -19.44
CA GLU A 41 -6.13 -9.06 -20.18
C GLU A 41 -5.89 -8.59 -21.62
N ARG A 42 -6.92 -8.00 -22.27
CA ARG A 42 -6.78 -7.44 -23.62
C ARG A 42 -5.88 -6.20 -23.63
N ARG A 43 -5.98 -5.36 -22.60
CA ARG A 43 -5.18 -4.14 -22.43
C ARG A 43 -3.70 -4.39 -22.14
N LYS A 44 -3.35 -5.54 -21.55
CA LYS A 44 -1.93 -5.93 -21.32
C LYS A 44 -1.15 -6.19 -22.60
N THR A 45 -1.81 -6.68 -23.64
CA THR A 45 -1.19 -7.12 -24.90
C THR A 45 -1.43 -6.14 -26.04
N ALA A 46 -2.49 -5.32 -25.97
CA ALA A 46 -2.76 -4.31 -26.98
C ALA A 46 -1.69 -3.20 -26.97
N ILE A 47 -1.08 -2.99 -28.13
CA ILE A 47 -0.27 -1.81 -28.42
C ILE A 47 -1.23 -0.71 -28.84
N ILE A 48 -1.24 0.38 -28.07
CA ILE A 48 -2.10 1.54 -28.31
C ILE A 48 -1.31 2.73 -28.85
N GLU A 49 -0.01 2.77 -28.60
CA GLU A 49 0.85 3.87 -29.03
C GLU A 49 2.10 3.32 -29.71
N ARG A 50 2.53 3.97 -30.79
CA ARG A 50 3.78 3.68 -31.48
C ARG A 50 4.55 4.99 -31.65
N PHE A 51 5.74 5.03 -31.10
CA PHE A 51 6.63 6.18 -31.17
C PHE A 51 7.71 5.96 -32.23
N PRO A 52 8.27 7.05 -32.81
CA PRO A 52 9.45 6.97 -33.64
C PRO A 52 10.59 6.25 -32.91
N GLY A 53 11.33 5.39 -33.61
CA GLY A 53 12.38 4.56 -33.00
C GLY A 53 11.89 3.18 -32.52
N GLY A 54 10.66 2.79 -32.83
CA GLY A 54 10.16 1.43 -32.58
C GLY A 54 9.69 1.17 -31.14
N ILE A 55 9.53 2.23 -30.34
CA ILE A 55 8.99 2.13 -28.98
C ILE A 55 7.47 1.98 -29.07
N GLU A 56 6.93 1.01 -28.33
CA GLU A 56 5.50 0.73 -28.28
C GLU A 56 4.95 0.94 -26.87
N GLY A 57 3.84 1.66 -26.76
CA GLY A 57 3.11 1.90 -25.52
C GLY A 57 1.92 0.96 -25.37
N ARG A 58 1.64 0.55 -24.13
CA ARG A 58 0.47 -0.25 -23.75
C ARG A 58 -0.22 0.37 -22.55
N ASP A 59 -1.54 0.27 -22.51
CA ASP A 59 -2.35 0.74 -21.39
C ASP A 59 -2.57 -0.39 -20.38
N ALA A 60 -1.46 -0.93 -19.87
CA ALA A 60 -1.50 -2.04 -18.92
C ALA A 60 -2.23 -1.64 -17.62
N PRO A 61 -3.00 -2.56 -17.00
CA PRO A 61 -3.65 -2.29 -15.73
C PRO A 61 -2.64 -1.88 -14.65
N PHE A 62 -2.99 -0.85 -13.87
CA PHE A 62 -2.11 -0.35 -12.81
C PHE A 62 -1.84 -1.43 -11.75
N PRO A 63 -0.59 -1.61 -11.29
CA PRO A 63 -0.25 -2.66 -10.34
C PRO A 63 -1.00 -2.48 -9.02
N LEU A 64 -1.68 -3.53 -8.56
CA LEU A 64 -2.47 -3.51 -7.32
C LEU A 64 -1.59 -3.11 -6.13
N ALA A 65 -0.39 -3.69 -6.10
CA ALA A 65 0.71 -3.37 -5.22
C ALA A 65 0.91 -1.87 -5.03
N MET A 66 1.08 -1.16 -6.15
CA MET A 66 1.38 0.26 -6.16
C MET A 66 0.16 1.07 -5.70
N THR A 67 -1.05 0.65 -6.08
CA THR A 67 -2.29 1.26 -5.57
C THR A 67 -2.40 1.15 -4.06
N LEU A 68 -2.17 -0.03 -3.49
CA LEU A 68 -2.26 -0.27 -2.05
C LEU A 68 -1.21 0.53 -1.27
N THR A 69 0.02 0.59 -1.78
CA THR A 69 1.09 1.38 -1.15
C THR A 69 0.75 2.88 -1.16
N ILE A 70 0.26 3.41 -2.29
CA ILE A 70 -0.15 4.82 -2.39
C ILE A 70 -1.31 5.11 -1.44
N ALA A 71 -2.37 4.30 -1.50
CA ALA A 71 -3.55 4.46 -0.65
C ALA A 71 -3.19 4.35 0.84
N GLY A 72 -2.40 3.36 1.22
CA GLY A 72 -1.92 3.19 2.59
C GLY A 72 -1.10 4.38 3.09
N THR A 73 -0.24 4.95 2.24
CA THR A 73 0.57 6.13 2.58
C THR A 73 -0.31 7.37 2.79
N LEU A 74 -1.31 7.58 1.92
CA LEU A 74 -2.25 8.69 2.05
C LEU A 74 -3.10 8.58 3.32
N ILE A 75 -3.63 7.38 3.59
CA ILE A 75 -4.41 7.11 4.81
C ILE A 75 -3.53 7.33 6.05
N TRP A 76 -2.32 6.78 6.05
CA TRP A 76 -1.38 6.93 7.16
C TRP A 76 -1.05 8.40 7.41
N GLY A 77 -0.68 9.16 6.37
CA GLY A 77 -0.36 10.59 6.51
C GLY A 77 -1.55 11.41 7.02
N PHE A 78 -2.74 11.14 6.49
CA PHE A 78 -3.98 11.79 6.94
C PHE A 78 -4.25 11.52 8.42
N LEU A 79 -4.22 10.24 8.83
CA LEU A 79 -4.45 9.84 10.22
C LEU A 79 -3.36 10.37 11.14
N TYR A 80 -2.09 10.37 10.71
CA TYR A 80 -0.98 10.90 11.48
C TYR A 80 -1.20 12.39 11.80
N ILE A 81 -1.53 13.21 10.80
CA ILE A 81 -1.82 14.64 11.00
C ILE A 81 -3.01 14.83 11.95
N TRP A 82 -4.10 14.08 11.74
CA TRP A 82 -5.31 14.21 12.55
C TRP A 82 -5.08 13.81 14.01
N PHE A 83 -4.47 12.65 14.25
CA PHE A 83 -4.19 12.17 15.61
C PHE A 83 -3.16 13.04 16.32
N THR A 84 -2.10 13.47 15.65
CA THR A 84 -1.11 14.37 16.26
C THR A 84 -1.71 15.72 16.61
N GLY A 85 -2.57 16.27 15.75
CA GLY A 85 -3.31 17.51 16.01
C GLY A 85 -4.31 17.40 17.17
N ILE A 86 -5.12 16.33 17.22
CA ILE A 86 -6.12 16.12 18.27
C ILE A 86 -5.48 15.80 19.63
N LEU A 87 -4.45 14.95 19.64
CA LEU A 87 -3.79 14.53 20.88
C LEU A 87 -2.90 15.62 21.49
N GLY A 88 -2.76 16.76 20.80
CA GLY A 88 -1.98 17.90 21.30
C GLY A 88 -0.55 17.48 21.64
N VAL A 89 0.07 16.65 20.80
CA VAL A 89 1.42 16.15 21.04
C VAL A 89 2.37 17.35 21.02
N LYS A 90 2.80 17.78 22.21
CA LYS A 90 3.95 18.67 22.35
C LYS A 90 5.17 17.85 21.96
N ILE A 91 5.71 18.15 20.77
CA ILE A 91 7.00 17.63 20.32
C ILE A 91 8.07 18.06 21.33
#